data_AF-A0A6N1MYW0-F1
#
_entry.id   AF-A0A6N1MYW0-F1
#
_cell.length_a   1.000
_cell.length_b   1.000
_cell.length_c   1.000
_cell.angle_alpha   90.00
_cell.angle_beta   90.00
_cell.angle_gamma   90.00
#
_symmetry.space_group_name_H-M   'P 1'
#
loop_
_entity.id
_entity.type
_entity.pdbx_description
1 polymer ?
#
loop_
_entity_poly.entity_id
_entity_poly.type
_entity_poly.pdbx_seq_one_letter_code
_entity_poly.pdbx_strand_id
1 'polypeptide(L)'
;MCKHPLNQILYGPAGTGKTYNTINYALSILDGRDPEKQQTQDDRDKFKRYMDEGRISFVTFHQSYGYEDFVEGIKVVSENNQLTYPIIPGIFKNICQLASANFKSNISEKFDLGNRAIWKMSLGRAGIEDDLYRSCLDNDVVLLGWGDDIDFTGCNELQTIKQKLTEFDYPINQLDTASSYVNTFKNKIKNGDLIVITDGNLKFRAIAEVIGAYEYDSEQEFSYHQVRKVKWLKSFLPSLKNEDYFKKIFSQSTVYNLENAVDKDKIQNLLTKGKNQKSNTDNKYVLIIDEINRGNISKIFGELITLIEESKRVGKAEALEIILPNSPNKKFGVPKNLYIIGTMNSSDRSLTSVDIALRRRFEFVEIMPKPEILKDIKITKENKVVEAIDVAKLLEVMNKRIKVLLDRDHCIGHAYFTELKPTSEKAAATVQELMQIFEKKIIPLLQEYFFDDWSKIKLVLGNNGMIKTEKLEKSLFPSMDDQLISNLESRNWEINQDLFKNEADLQAQIVSLLQIVTGVKAKENDL
;
A
#
# COMPACT_ATOMS: atom_id res chain seq x y z
N MET A 1 -3.91 -26.63 2.03
CA MET A 1 -3.48 -25.21 1.99
C MET A 1 -4.74 -24.36 1.93
N CYS A 2 -4.88 -23.36 2.79
CA CYS A 2 -5.97 -22.39 2.65
C CYS A 2 -5.83 -21.69 1.29
N LYS A 3 -6.82 -21.83 0.41
CA LYS A 3 -6.85 -21.15 -0.88
C LYS A 3 -7.39 -19.75 -0.62
N HIS A 4 -6.52 -18.73 -0.65
CA HIS A 4 -6.95 -17.34 -0.55
C HIS A 4 -7.55 -16.88 -1.87
N PRO A 5 -8.67 -16.13 -1.87
CA PRO A 5 -9.17 -15.50 -3.09
C PRO A 5 -8.13 -14.50 -3.63
N LEU A 6 -8.03 -14.42 -4.96
CA LEU A 6 -7.09 -13.48 -5.61
C LEU A 6 -7.54 -12.02 -5.46
N ASN A 7 -8.83 -11.78 -5.28
CA ASN A 7 -9.41 -10.46 -5.11
C ASN A 7 -10.40 -10.53 -3.93
N GLN A 8 -10.20 -9.70 -2.92
CA GLN A 8 -11.09 -9.64 -1.76
C GLN A 8 -11.31 -8.20 -1.30
N ILE A 9 -12.48 -7.92 -0.74
CA ILE A 9 -12.83 -6.63 -0.13
C ILE A 9 -13.21 -6.89 1.32
N LEU A 10 -12.46 -6.30 2.25
CA LEU A 10 -12.81 -6.22 3.65
C LEU A 10 -13.80 -5.07 3.82
N TYR A 11 -15.06 -5.36 4.16
CA TYR A 11 -16.10 -4.34 4.29
C TYR A 11 -16.80 -4.39 5.64
N GLY A 12 -17.40 -3.28 6.04
CA GLY A 12 -18.16 -3.18 7.29
C GLY A 12 -18.14 -1.76 7.87
N PRO A 13 -18.70 -1.58 9.08
CA PRO A 13 -18.79 -0.28 9.73
C PRO A 13 -17.42 0.36 10.00
N ALA A 14 -17.41 1.67 10.21
CA ALA A 14 -16.19 2.39 10.59
C ALA A 14 -15.61 1.90 11.93
N GLY A 15 -14.29 1.95 12.09
CA GLY A 15 -13.62 1.59 13.34
C GLY A 15 -13.59 0.09 13.68
N THR A 16 -13.87 -0.80 12.74
CA THR A 16 -13.78 -2.27 12.95
C THR A 16 -12.40 -2.87 12.66
N GLY A 17 -11.42 -2.02 12.32
CA GLY A 17 -10.04 -2.45 12.07
C GLY A 17 -9.80 -3.05 10.68
N LYS A 18 -10.60 -2.72 9.66
CA LYS A 18 -10.42 -3.22 8.28
C LYS A 18 -9.02 -2.93 7.73
N THR A 19 -8.61 -1.66 7.72
CA THR A 19 -7.28 -1.21 7.27
C THR A 19 -6.18 -1.83 8.12
N TYR A 20 -6.35 -1.86 9.45
CA TYR A 20 -5.43 -2.54 10.36
C TYR A 20 -5.23 -4.02 9.99
N ASN A 21 -6.31 -4.74 9.69
CA ASN A 21 -6.28 -6.15 9.36
C ASN A 21 -5.69 -6.45 7.96
N THR A 22 -5.53 -5.47 7.08
CA THR A 22 -4.87 -5.71 5.76
C THR A 22 -3.47 -6.29 5.91
N ILE A 23 -2.73 -5.93 6.97
CA ILE A 23 -1.43 -6.51 7.32
C ILE A 23 -1.54 -8.03 7.52
N ASN A 24 -2.51 -8.46 8.32
CA ASN A 24 -2.74 -9.88 8.59
C ASN A 24 -3.11 -10.64 7.32
N TYR A 25 -3.99 -10.09 6.51
CA TYR A 25 -4.40 -10.71 5.24
C TYR A 25 -3.23 -10.79 4.25
N ALA A 26 -2.47 -9.71 4.07
CA ALA A 26 -1.29 -9.71 3.20
C ALA A 26 -0.25 -10.74 3.64
N LEU A 27 0.07 -10.79 4.93
CA LEU A 27 1.02 -11.75 5.45
C LEU A 27 0.46 -13.19 5.44
N SER A 28 -0.85 -13.40 5.59
CA SER A 28 -1.47 -14.73 5.41
C SER A 28 -1.26 -15.25 3.99
N ILE A 29 -1.37 -14.36 2.99
CA ILE A 29 -1.15 -14.71 1.59
C ILE A 29 0.32 -15.04 1.35
N LEU A 30 1.22 -14.16 1.81
CA LEU A 30 2.66 -14.22 1.53
C LEU A 30 3.37 -15.33 2.32
N ASP A 31 3.05 -15.47 3.60
CA ASP A 31 3.75 -16.36 4.55
C ASP A 31 2.91 -17.57 4.97
N GLY A 32 1.63 -17.65 4.61
CA GLY A 32 0.75 -18.76 5.00
C GLY A 32 0.33 -18.75 6.48
N ARG A 33 0.46 -17.62 7.17
CA ARG A 33 0.01 -17.46 8.56
C ARG A 33 -1.51 -17.34 8.66
N ASP A 34 -2.03 -17.57 9.85
CA ASP A 34 -3.44 -17.30 10.18
C ASP A 34 -3.75 -15.78 10.12
N PRO A 35 -4.76 -15.34 9.33
CA PRO A 35 -5.18 -13.94 9.28
C PRO A 35 -5.86 -13.43 10.57
N GLU A 36 -6.32 -14.31 11.47
CA GLU A 36 -6.93 -13.90 12.74
C GLU A 36 -5.90 -13.73 13.88
N LYS A 37 -4.64 -14.07 13.63
CA LYS A 37 -3.57 -13.93 14.63
C LYS A 37 -3.39 -12.46 15.02
N GLN A 38 -3.26 -12.21 16.32
CA GLN A 38 -2.91 -10.89 16.85
C GLN A 38 -1.59 -10.40 16.23
N GLN A 39 -1.57 -9.15 15.78
CA GLN A 39 -0.39 -8.56 15.15
C GLN A 39 0.69 -8.28 16.19
N THR A 40 1.92 -8.64 15.84
CA THR A 40 3.13 -8.35 16.62
C THR A 40 3.95 -7.24 15.95
N GLN A 41 4.97 -6.72 16.64
CA GLN A 41 5.89 -5.75 16.03
C GLN A 41 6.67 -6.37 14.86
N ASP A 42 7.10 -7.64 15.00
CA ASP A 42 7.76 -8.39 13.92
C ASP A 42 6.88 -8.50 12.66
N ASP A 43 5.56 -8.64 12.82
CA ASP A 43 4.64 -8.66 11.68
C ASP A 43 4.61 -7.32 10.94
N ARG A 44 4.63 -6.19 11.66
CA ARG A 44 4.69 -4.85 11.07
C ARG A 44 6.01 -4.62 10.34
N ASP A 45 7.11 -5.08 10.94
CA ASP A 45 8.44 -4.97 10.35
C ASP A 45 8.56 -5.84 9.08
N LYS A 46 7.97 -7.05 9.08
CA LYS A 46 7.86 -7.91 7.88
C LYS A 46 7.00 -7.28 6.80
N PHE A 47 5.84 -6.72 7.15
CA PHE A 47 4.98 -6.02 6.20
C PHE A 47 5.73 -4.86 5.53
N LYS A 48 6.44 -4.04 6.32
CA LYS A 48 7.27 -2.95 5.82
C LYS A 48 8.37 -3.47 4.89
N ARG A 49 9.06 -4.55 5.25
CA ARG A 49 10.06 -5.19 4.40
C ARG A 49 9.48 -5.62 3.06
N TYR A 50 8.29 -6.22 3.05
CA TYR A 50 7.63 -6.61 1.80
C TYR A 50 7.17 -5.41 0.96
N MET A 51 6.82 -4.28 1.58
CA MET A 51 6.61 -3.01 0.87
C MET A 51 7.90 -2.50 0.23
N ASP A 52 9.00 -2.49 0.99
CA ASP A 52 10.32 -2.05 0.52
C ASP A 52 10.87 -2.94 -0.61
N GLU A 53 10.53 -4.24 -0.60
CA GLU A 53 10.84 -5.20 -1.65
C GLU A 53 9.87 -5.13 -2.86
N GLY A 54 8.83 -4.29 -2.81
CA GLY A 54 7.79 -4.18 -3.85
C GLY A 54 6.84 -5.38 -3.94
N ARG A 55 6.88 -6.29 -2.97
CA ARG A 55 5.96 -7.44 -2.89
C ARG A 55 4.58 -7.05 -2.38
N ILE A 56 4.50 -5.96 -1.62
CA ILE A 56 3.26 -5.31 -1.25
C ILE A 56 3.27 -3.90 -1.84
N SER A 57 2.14 -3.47 -2.38
CA SER A 57 1.88 -2.06 -2.71
C SER A 57 0.62 -1.62 -2.00
N PHE A 58 0.59 -0.38 -1.51
CA PHE A 58 -0.53 0.18 -0.77
C PHE A 58 -0.94 1.51 -1.40
N VAL A 59 -2.23 1.67 -1.66
CA VAL A 59 -2.83 2.91 -2.16
C VAL A 59 -4.16 3.16 -1.46
N THR A 60 -4.52 4.42 -1.27
CA THR A 60 -5.85 4.83 -0.80
C THR A 60 -6.57 5.54 -1.93
N PHE A 61 -7.80 5.14 -2.25
CA PHE A 61 -8.60 5.82 -3.26
C PHE A 61 -9.25 7.09 -2.71
N HIS A 62 -9.35 8.10 -3.56
CA HIS A 62 -10.07 9.34 -3.32
C HIS A 62 -10.78 9.78 -4.61
N GLN A 63 -11.68 10.76 -4.52
CA GLN A 63 -12.54 11.15 -5.65
C GLN A 63 -11.76 11.58 -6.90
N SER A 64 -10.60 12.23 -6.73
CA SER A 64 -9.73 12.64 -7.83
C SER A 64 -8.77 11.57 -8.34
N TYR A 65 -8.72 10.38 -7.72
CA TYR A 65 -7.78 9.33 -8.11
C TYR A 65 -8.25 8.70 -9.42
N GLY A 66 -7.34 8.54 -10.39
CA GLY A 66 -7.69 8.20 -11.76
C GLY A 66 -6.86 7.08 -12.39
N TYR A 67 -7.21 6.75 -13.63
CA TYR A 67 -6.50 5.77 -14.45
C TYR A 67 -5.01 6.09 -14.59
N GLU A 68 -4.67 7.38 -14.75
CA GLU A 68 -3.29 7.83 -14.96
C GLU A 68 -2.36 7.55 -13.76
N ASP A 69 -2.90 7.58 -12.54
CA ASP A 69 -2.14 7.28 -11.31
C ASP A 69 -2.11 5.78 -11.00
N PHE A 70 -3.14 5.05 -11.44
CA PHE A 70 -3.30 3.64 -11.12
C PHE A 70 -2.66 2.72 -12.16
N VAL A 71 -2.85 3.00 -13.45
CA VAL A 71 -2.41 2.16 -14.57
C VAL A 71 -1.23 2.78 -15.28
N GLU A 72 -1.42 3.89 -15.99
CA GLU A 72 -0.35 4.65 -16.65
C GLU A 72 -0.82 6.03 -17.08
N GLY A 73 0.05 7.03 -16.92
CA GLY A 73 -0.24 8.41 -17.27
C GLY A 73 0.96 9.10 -17.90
N ILE A 74 0.69 10.04 -18.79
CA ILE A 74 1.72 10.91 -19.37
C ILE A 74 2.02 12.00 -18.35
N LYS A 75 3.27 12.10 -17.88
CA LYS A 75 3.69 13.16 -16.96
C LYS A 75 4.60 14.15 -17.67
N VAL A 76 4.52 15.41 -17.26
CA VAL A 76 5.43 16.45 -17.77
C VAL A 76 6.68 16.47 -16.91
N VAL A 77 7.83 16.28 -17.52
CA VAL A 77 9.14 16.39 -16.88
C VAL A 77 9.92 17.48 -17.57
N SER A 78 10.36 18.49 -16.82
CA SER A 78 11.18 19.59 -17.32
C SER A 78 12.65 19.31 -17.02
N GLU A 79 13.47 19.25 -18.06
CA GLU A 79 14.93 19.17 -17.95
C GLU A 79 15.60 20.14 -18.92
N ASN A 80 16.55 20.94 -18.45
CA ASN A 80 17.31 21.90 -19.27
C ASN A 80 16.43 22.86 -20.12
N ASN A 81 15.31 23.33 -19.57
CA ASN A 81 14.28 24.12 -20.28
C ASN A 81 13.59 23.39 -21.45
N GLN A 82 13.70 22.07 -21.54
CA GLN A 82 12.99 21.23 -22.49
C GLN A 82 11.94 20.37 -21.77
N LEU A 83 10.70 20.42 -22.24
CA LEU A 83 9.61 19.61 -21.71
C LEU A 83 9.62 18.23 -22.39
N THR A 84 9.59 17.17 -21.58
CA THR A 84 9.38 15.79 -22.02
C THR A 84 8.09 15.24 -21.43
N TYR A 85 7.49 14.27 -22.11
CA TYR A 85 6.19 13.70 -21.77
C TYR A 85 6.29 12.18 -21.61
N PRO A 86 7.10 11.65 -20.66
CA PRO A 86 7.20 10.22 -20.46
C PRO A 86 5.88 9.61 -19.98
N ILE A 87 5.62 8.38 -20.43
CA ILE A 87 4.54 7.55 -19.91
C ILE A 87 5.04 6.88 -18.64
N ILE A 88 4.44 7.25 -17.51
CA ILE A 88 4.82 6.73 -16.20
C ILE A 88 3.76 5.71 -15.76
N PRO A 89 4.15 4.46 -15.46
CA PRO A 89 3.22 3.48 -14.94
C PRO A 89 2.73 3.85 -13.54
N GLY A 90 1.45 3.65 -13.34
CA GLY A 90 0.79 3.74 -12.05
C GLY A 90 1.04 2.52 -11.16
N ILE A 91 0.53 2.58 -9.94
CA ILE A 91 0.81 1.58 -8.89
C ILE A 91 0.39 0.15 -9.30
N PHE A 92 -0.72 0.00 -10.01
CA PHE A 92 -1.24 -1.29 -10.45
C PHE A 92 -0.36 -1.90 -11.55
N LYS A 93 -0.02 -1.12 -12.57
CA LYS A 93 0.86 -1.58 -13.66
C LYS A 93 2.24 -1.94 -13.10
N ASN A 94 2.76 -1.14 -12.17
CA ASN A 94 4.05 -1.40 -11.51
C ASN A 94 4.06 -2.75 -10.77
N ILE A 95 3.09 -3.01 -9.88
CA ILE A 95 3.08 -4.28 -9.14
C ILE A 95 2.82 -5.48 -10.06
N CYS A 96 2.04 -5.33 -11.13
CA CYS A 96 1.86 -6.37 -12.15
C CYS A 96 3.18 -6.69 -12.86
N GLN A 97 3.95 -5.67 -13.26
CA GLN A 97 5.26 -5.87 -13.90
C GLN A 97 6.23 -6.59 -12.96
N LEU A 98 6.26 -6.24 -11.68
CA LEU A 98 7.09 -6.94 -10.68
C LEU A 98 6.70 -8.40 -10.51
N ALA A 99 5.39 -8.65 -10.40
CA ALA A 99 4.86 -9.98 -10.26
C ALA A 99 5.15 -10.86 -11.49
N SER A 100 5.17 -10.27 -12.68
CA SER A 100 5.54 -10.94 -13.94
C SER A 100 7.06 -11.16 -14.09
N ALA A 101 7.91 -10.19 -13.75
CA ALA A 101 9.36 -10.30 -13.89
C ALA A 101 9.94 -11.43 -13.00
N ASN A 102 9.46 -11.55 -11.76
CA ASN A 102 9.87 -12.62 -10.85
C ASN A 102 9.19 -13.98 -11.11
N PHE A 103 8.25 -14.04 -12.06
CA PHE A 103 7.80 -15.32 -12.63
C PHE A 103 8.87 -15.93 -13.55
N LYS A 104 9.74 -15.09 -14.15
CA LYS A 104 10.82 -15.50 -15.05
C LYS A 104 12.18 -15.70 -14.35
N SER A 105 12.32 -15.36 -13.05
CA SER A 105 13.64 -15.39 -12.39
C SER A 105 14.13 -16.80 -12.06
N ASN A 106 15.04 -17.30 -12.92
CA ASN A 106 15.73 -18.59 -12.82
C ASN A 106 16.91 -18.55 -11.81
N ILE A 107 16.69 -18.14 -10.55
CA ILE A 107 17.74 -18.27 -9.53
C ILE A 107 17.77 -19.72 -9.02
N SER A 108 18.87 -20.42 -9.29
CA SER A 108 19.16 -21.74 -8.72
C SER A 108 19.28 -21.66 -7.20
N GLU A 109 18.86 -22.71 -6.48
CA GLU A 109 18.89 -22.78 -4.99
C GLU A 109 20.28 -22.53 -4.38
N LYS A 110 21.33 -22.64 -5.19
CA LYS A 110 22.69 -22.19 -4.88
C LYS A 110 23.12 -21.25 -6.00
N PHE A 111 23.30 -19.97 -5.67
CA PHE A 111 24.04 -19.03 -6.49
C PHE A 111 25.44 -18.92 -5.88
N ASP A 112 26.49 -19.04 -6.68
CA ASP A 112 27.86 -18.83 -6.24
C ASP A 112 28.44 -17.64 -7.00
N LEU A 113 28.71 -16.55 -6.27
CA LEU A 113 29.33 -15.35 -6.79
C LEU A 113 30.77 -15.61 -7.22
N GLY A 114 31.48 -16.54 -6.55
CA GLY A 114 32.87 -16.89 -6.81
C GLY A 114 33.78 -15.67 -7.03
N ASN A 115 34.58 -15.73 -8.09
CA ASN A 115 35.49 -14.66 -8.51
C ASN A 115 34.97 -13.86 -9.73
N ARG A 116 33.65 -13.90 -10.00
CA ARG A 116 33.05 -13.19 -11.14
C ARG A 116 33.33 -11.68 -11.01
N ALA A 117 33.66 -11.04 -12.13
CA ALA A 117 33.77 -9.58 -12.16
C ALA A 117 32.37 -8.97 -12.05
N ILE A 118 32.27 -7.85 -11.35
CA ILE A 118 31.00 -7.12 -11.16
C ILE A 118 31.16 -5.76 -11.80
N TRP A 119 30.28 -5.44 -12.74
CA TRP A 119 30.30 -4.21 -13.50
C TRP A 119 29.10 -3.35 -13.14
N LYS A 120 29.32 -2.05 -12.98
CA LYS A 120 28.23 -1.06 -12.97
C LYS A 120 27.85 -0.80 -14.42
N MET A 121 26.55 -0.75 -14.73
CA MET A 121 26.07 -0.22 -16.01
C MET A 121 24.86 0.70 -15.82
N SER A 122 24.89 1.88 -16.44
CA SER A 122 23.68 2.66 -16.70
C SER A 122 22.96 2.06 -17.90
N LEU A 123 21.67 1.75 -17.73
CA LEU A 123 20.84 1.20 -18.80
C LEU A 123 19.65 2.12 -18.99
N GLY A 124 19.83 3.13 -19.84
CA GLY A 124 18.96 4.29 -19.94
C GLY A 124 19.12 5.29 -18.79
N ARG A 125 18.57 6.49 -19.00
CA ARG A 125 18.45 7.52 -17.95
C ARG A 125 17.34 7.16 -16.96
N ALA A 126 17.69 7.13 -15.69
CA ALA A 126 16.77 6.87 -14.59
C ALA A 126 15.56 7.83 -14.65
N GLY A 127 14.34 7.28 -14.70
CA GLY A 127 13.10 8.07 -14.71
C GLY A 127 12.71 8.69 -16.06
N ILE A 128 13.52 8.55 -17.12
CA ILE A 128 13.25 9.08 -18.46
C ILE A 128 13.14 7.94 -19.48
N GLU A 129 14.12 7.03 -19.48
CA GLU A 129 14.21 5.91 -20.44
C GLU A 129 13.89 4.58 -19.75
N ASP A 130 12.92 4.57 -18.84
CA ASP A 130 12.50 3.34 -18.15
C ASP A 130 11.93 2.30 -19.11
N ASP A 131 11.40 2.72 -20.28
CA ASP A 131 10.95 1.82 -21.33
C ASP A 131 12.09 1.01 -21.98
N LEU A 132 13.29 1.61 -22.12
CA LEU A 132 14.49 0.90 -22.58
C LEU A 132 14.88 -0.19 -21.58
N TYR A 133 14.93 0.17 -20.29
CA TYR A 133 15.24 -0.78 -19.22
C TYR A 133 14.24 -1.94 -19.17
N ARG A 134 12.95 -1.66 -19.31
CA ARG A 134 11.93 -2.70 -19.36
C ARG A 134 12.06 -3.59 -20.60
N SER A 135 12.34 -3.01 -21.77
CA SER A 135 12.59 -3.81 -22.99
C SER A 135 13.78 -4.76 -22.80
N CYS A 136 14.83 -4.29 -22.14
CA CYS A 136 15.99 -5.12 -21.79
C CYS A 136 15.63 -6.27 -20.83
N LEU A 137 14.75 -6.03 -19.85
CA LEU A 137 14.21 -7.08 -18.97
C LEU A 137 13.41 -8.13 -19.77
N ASP A 138 12.54 -7.68 -20.67
CA ASP A 138 11.63 -8.56 -21.41
C ASP A 138 12.35 -9.42 -22.47
N ASN A 139 13.43 -8.89 -23.05
CA ASN A 139 14.21 -9.53 -24.10
C ASN A 139 15.51 -10.21 -23.60
N ASP A 140 15.75 -10.24 -22.28
CA ASP A 140 16.95 -10.86 -21.70
C ASP A 140 18.28 -10.31 -22.27
N VAL A 141 18.36 -8.99 -22.45
CA VAL A 141 19.54 -8.30 -22.99
C VAL A 141 19.93 -7.08 -22.16
N VAL A 142 21.17 -6.62 -22.29
CA VAL A 142 21.60 -5.27 -21.91
C VAL A 142 22.12 -4.53 -23.14
N LEU A 143 21.83 -3.23 -23.19
CA LEU A 143 22.11 -2.37 -24.33
C LEU A 143 23.02 -1.21 -23.90
N LEU A 144 24.07 -0.94 -24.67
CA LEU A 144 24.95 0.22 -24.44
C LEU A 144 24.58 1.36 -25.41
N GLY A 145 24.29 2.55 -24.87
CA GLY A 145 23.91 3.74 -25.63
C GLY A 145 25.09 4.59 -26.10
N TRP A 146 26.26 3.98 -26.27
CA TRP A 146 27.48 4.64 -26.75
C TRP A 146 27.99 3.89 -27.97
N GLY A 147 28.46 4.64 -28.97
CA GLY A 147 28.91 4.09 -30.24
C GLY A 147 27.82 4.03 -31.33
N ASP A 148 26.65 4.60 -31.05
CA ASP A 148 25.54 4.81 -31.98
C ASP A 148 25.24 3.56 -32.83
N ASP A 149 24.99 3.72 -34.14
CA ASP A 149 24.73 2.66 -35.12
C ASP A 149 26.03 2.12 -35.78
N ILE A 150 27.17 2.28 -35.10
CA ILE A 150 28.45 1.78 -35.60
C ILE A 150 28.63 0.33 -35.12
N ASP A 151 28.84 -0.58 -36.08
CA ASP A 151 29.13 -1.99 -35.78
C ASP A 151 30.57 -2.14 -35.29
N PHE A 152 30.80 -2.57 -34.05
CA PHE A 152 32.16 -2.80 -33.53
C PHE A 152 32.61 -4.26 -33.59
N THR A 153 31.88 -5.18 -34.22
CA THR A 153 32.15 -6.64 -34.19
C THR A 153 33.62 -7.00 -34.47
N GLY A 154 34.26 -6.32 -35.44
CA GLY A 154 35.67 -6.53 -35.80
C GLY A 154 36.73 -5.87 -34.89
N CYS A 155 36.34 -5.07 -33.90
CA CYS A 155 37.25 -4.23 -33.11
C CYS A 155 37.63 -4.85 -31.76
N ASN A 156 38.77 -5.55 -31.68
CA ASN A 156 39.16 -6.30 -30.48
C ASN A 156 40.04 -5.52 -29.49
N GLU A 157 40.43 -4.30 -29.85
CA GLU A 157 41.30 -3.45 -29.04
C GLU A 157 40.78 -2.01 -28.97
N LEU A 158 41.11 -1.30 -27.89
CA LEU A 158 40.70 0.11 -27.70
C LEU A 158 41.10 0.99 -28.90
N GLN A 159 42.30 0.77 -29.46
CA GLN A 159 42.77 1.55 -30.61
C GLN A 159 41.92 1.32 -31.85
N THR A 160 41.53 0.06 -32.12
CA THR A 160 40.66 -0.27 -33.26
C THR A 160 39.25 0.32 -33.11
N ILE A 161 38.74 0.41 -31.89
CA ILE A 161 37.45 1.07 -31.60
C ILE A 161 37.57 2.58 -31.83
N LYS A 162 38.64 3.20 -31.31
CA LYS A 162 38.87 4.64 -31.45
C LYS A 162 39.06 5.05 -32.90
N GLN A 163 39.79 4.25 -33.68
CA GLN A 163 39.94 4.43 -35.12
C GLN A 163 38.58 4.35 -35.81
N LYS A 164 37.79 3.30 -35.54
CA LYS A 164 36.48 3.13 -36.16
C LYS A 164 35.51 4.27 -35.83
N LEU A 165 35.51 4.78 -34.60
CA LEU A 165 34.74 5.97 -34.24
C LEU A 165 35.21 7.22 -35.03
N THR A 166 36.51 7.36 -35.28
CA THR A 166 37.06 8.49 -36.06
C THR A 166 36.69 8.37 -37.54
N GLU A 167 36.67 7.17 -38.10
CA GLU A 167 36.26 6.89 -39.49
C GLU A 167 34.78 7.23 -39.76
N PHE A 168 33.94 7.21 -38.72
CA PHE A 168 32.52 7.56 -38.77
C PHE A 168 32.25 8.98 -38.24
N ASP A 169 33.27 9.86 -38.21
CA ASP A 169 33.16 11.26 -37.80
C ASP A 169 32.53 11.48 -36.40
N TYR A 170 32.77 10.55 -35.45
CA TYR A 170 32.24 10.65 -34.09
C TYR A 170 32.77 11.92 -33.38
N PRO A 171 31.96 12.61 -32.54
CA PRO A 171 32.38 13.86 -31.90
C PRO A 171 33.68 13.74 -31.11
N ILE A 172 34.67 14.57 -31.46
CA ILE A 172 36.04 14.54 -30.90
C ILE A 172 36.03 14.65 -29.37
N ASN A 173 35.16 15.50 -28.80
CA ASN A 173 35.04 15.70 -27.36
C ASN A 173 34.49 14.48 -26.59
N GLN A 174 33.86 13.53 -27.30
CA GLN A 174 33.30 12.31 -26.72
C GLN A 174 34.08 11.06 -27.09
N LEU A 175 34.99 11.14 -28.06
CA LEU A 175 35.72 10.02 -28.64
C LEU A 175 36.41 9.11 -27.60
N ASP A 176 37.13 9.70 -26.64
CA ASP A 176 37.83 8.95 -25.60
C ASP A 176 36.86 8.24 -24.63
N THR A 177 35.73 8.90 -24.33
CA THR A 177 34.70 8.35 -23.44
C THR A 177 33.96 7.20 -24.12
N ALA A 178 33.50 7.43 -25.37
CA ALA A 178 32.83 6.43 -26.19
C ALA A 178 33.71 5.20 -26.42
N SER A 179 34.96 5.41 -26.86
CA SER A 179 35.89 4.29 -27.09
C SER A 179 36.16 3.49 -25.81
N SER A 180 36.28 4.14 -24.65
CA SER A 180 36.47 3.46 -23.36
C SER A 180 35.24 2.61 -22.96
N TYR A 181 34.03 3.14 -23.11
CA TYR A 181 32.80 2.42 -22.76
C TYR A 181 32.52 1.27 -23.72
N VAL A 182 32.63 1.50 -25.04
CA VAL A 182 32.49 0.45 -26.06
C VAL A 182 33.53 -0.64 -25.84
N ASN A 183 34.80 -0.28 -25.60
CA ASN A 183 35.85 -1.27 -25.31
C ASN A 183 35.58 -2.06 -24.03
N THR A 184 35.05 -1.41 -22.99
CA THR A 184 34.70 -2.09 -21.75
C THR A 184 33.57 -3.08 -21.98
N PHE A 185 32.48 -2.65 -22.61
CA PHE A 185 31.31 -3.47 -22.89
C PHE A 185 31.61 -4.63 -23.86
N LYS A 186 32.31 -4.35 -24.97
CA LYS A 186 32.65 -5.34 -25.99
C LYS A 186 33.77 -6.27 -25.54
N ASN A 187 34.92 -5.73 -25.14
CA ASN A 187 36.16 -6.50 -25.02
C ASN A 187 36.49 -6.92 -23.58
N LYS A 188 36.03 -6.18 -22.55
CA LYS A 188 36.37 -6.47 -21.15
C LYS A 188 35.33 -7.31 -20.42
N ILE A 189 34.05 -7.02 -20.61
CA ILE A 189 32.95 -7.81 -20.02
C ILE A 189 32.92 -9.19 -20.68
N LYS A 190 32.86 -10.26 -19.88
CA LYS A 190 32.90 -11.64 -20.33
C LYS A 190 31.65 -12.41 -19.88
N ASN A 191 31.40 -13.54 -20.53
CA ASN A 191 30.35 -14.47 -20.10
C ASN A 191 30.66 -14.94 -18.66
N GLY A 192 29.64 -14.94 -17.82
CA GLY A 192 29.75 -15.23 -16.38
C GLY A 192 29.95 -13.99 -15.50
N ASP A 193 30.30 -12.83 -16.06
CA ASP A 193 30.37 -11.58 -15.29
C ASP A 193 28.98 -11.11 -14.87
N LEU A 194 28.92 -10.31 -13.80
CA LEU A 194 27.68 -9.71 -13.33
C LEU A 194 27.61 -8.23 -13.71
N ILE A 195 26.42 -7.77 -14.06
CA ILE A 195 26.12 -6.36 -14.33
C ILE A 195 25.08 -5.87 -13.32
N VAL A 196 25.43 -4.82 -12.59
CA VAL A 196 24.55 -4.06 -11.69
C VAL A 196 23.99 -2.87 -12.45
N ILE A 197 22.67 -2.87 -12.66
CA ILE A 197 21.96 -1.78 -13.33
C ILE A 197 21.60 -0.71 -12.30
N THR A 198 22.15 0.49 -12.46
CA THR A 198 21.92 1.59 -11.52
C THR A 198 20.63 2.35 -11.79
N ASP A 199 20.08 2.94 -10.74
CA ASP A 199 18.96 3.87 -10.77
C ASP A 199 19.42 5.20 -10.13
N GLY A 200 20.06 6.03 -10.94
CA GLY A 200 20.86 7.15 -10.45
C GLY A 200 22.09 6.69 -9.65
N ASN A 201 22.66 7.59 -8.86
CA ASN A 201 23.94 7.36 -8.17
C ASN A 201 23.79 6.64 -6.83
N LEU A 202 22.61 6.73 -6.23
CA LEU A 202 22.33 6.28 -4.87
C LEU A 202 21.52 4.98 -4.83
N LYS A 203 21.09 4.45 -5.98
CA LYS A 203 20.27 3.25 -6.04
C LYS A 203 20.64 2.35 -7.21
N PHE A 204 20.20 1.11 -7.15
CA PHE A 204 20.28 0.14 -8.25
C PHE A 204 19.00 -0.67 -8.36
N ARG A 205 18.66 -1.04 -9.59
CA ARG A 205 17.36 -1.60 -9.97
C ARG A 205 17.41 -3.02 -10.52
N ALA A 206 18.58 -3.54 -10.90
CA ALA A 206 18.73 -4.95 -11.27
C ALA A 206 20.17 -5.46 -11.17
N ILE A 207 20.29 -6.79 -11.14
CA ILE A 207 21.54 -7.53 -11.30
C ILE A 207 21.31 -8.62 -12.35
N ALA A 208 22.20 -8.70 -13.34
CA ALA A 208 22.16 -9.69 -14.40
C ALA A 208 23.50 -10.43 -14.52
N GLU A 209 23.45 -11.68 -14.99
CA GLU A 209 24.62 -12.47 -15.39
C GLU A 209 24.76 -12.43 -16.91
N VAL A 210 25.96 -12.14 -17.42
CA VAL A 210 26.22 -12.14 -18.87
C VAL A 210 26.30 -13.57 -19.38
N ILE A 211 25.47 -13.92 -20.35
CA ILE A 211 25.42 -15.28 -20.94
C ILE A 211 25.80 -15.32 -22.42
N GLY A 212 25.77 -14.17 -23.10
CA GLY A 212 26.11 -14.04 -24.52
C GLY A 212 27.33 -13.16 -24.78
N ALA A 213 28.01 -13.46 -25.89
CA ALA A 213 29.03 -12.59 -26.46
C ALA A 213 28.40 -11.25 -26.90
N TYR A 214 29.26 -10.28 -27.22
CA TYR A 214 28.82 -9.03 -27.84
C TYR A 214 28.19 -9.31 -29.21
N GLU A 215 27.06 -8.65 -29.47
CA GLU A 215 26.33 -8.67 -30.73
C GLU A 215 26.02 -7.21 -31.12
N TYR A 216 26.02 -6.92 -32.42
CA TYR A 216 25.53 -5.65 -32.98
C TYR A 216 24.15 -5.90 -33.60
N ASP A 217 23.17 -5.07 -33.25
CA ASP A 217 21.79 -5.19 -33.74
C ASP A 217 21.37 -3.90 -34.46
N SER A 218 21.35 -3.94 -35.79
CA SER A 218 20.94 -2.82 -36.64
C SER A 218 19.44 -2.55 -36.61
N GLU A 219 18.62 -3.49 -36.16
CA GLU A 219 17.16 -3.38 -36.13
C GLU A 219 16.62 -3.02 -34.73
N GLN A 220 17.51 -2.59 -33.81
CA GLN A 220 17.08 -2.21 -32.47
C GLN A 220 16.05 -1.08 -32.47
N GLU A 221 14.97 -1.28 -31.71
CA GLU A 221 13.89 -0.28 -31.55
C GLU A 221 14.39 1.00 -30.87
N PHE A 222 15.42 0.88 -30.03
CA PHE A 222 16.08 1.99 -29.36
C PHE A 222 17.38 2.36 -30.10
N SER A 223 17.87 3.59 -29.93
CA SER A 223 19.15 4.05 -30.50
C SER A 223 20.40 3.40 -29.87
N TYR A 224 20.27 2.19 -29.30
CA TYR A 224 21.28 1.47 -28.53
C TYR A 224 21.56 0.14 -29.23
N HIS A 225 22.46 0.15 -30.21
CA HIS A 225 22.69 -1.00 -31.10
C HIS A 225 23.69 -2.04 -30.58
N GLN A 226 24.28 -1.78 -29.41
CA GLN A 226 25.36 -2.57 -28.84
C GLN A 226 24.79 -3.52 -27.78
N VAL A 227 24.75 -4.82 -28.08
CA VAL A 227 23.92 -5.80 -27.35
C VAL A 227 24.77 -6.87 -26.66
N ARG A 228 24.34 -7.29 -25.47
CA ARG A 228 24.75 -8.56 -24.85
C ARG A 228 23.55 -9.27 -24.26
N LYS A 229 23.45 -10.58 -24.49
CA LYS A 229 22.46 -11.43 -23.83
C LYS A 229 22.82 -11.65 -22.36
N VAL A 230 21.84 -11.52 -21.49
CA VAL A 230 21.99 -11.67 -20.05
C VAL A 230 20.90 -12.58 -19.49
N LYS A 231 21.19 -13.14 -18.32
CA LYS A 231 20.20 -13.78 -17.47
C LYS A 231 19.94 -12.85 -16.29
N TRP A 232 18.72 -12.31 -16.19
CA TRP A 232 18.35 -11.48 -15.05
C TRP A 232 18.30 -12.29 -13.76
N LEU A 233 19.18 -11.95 -12.81
CA LEU A 233 19.25 -12.62 -11.52
C LEU A 233 18.22 -12.03 -10.56
N LYS A 234 18.18 -10.70 -10.43
CA LYS A 234 17.16 -9.97 -9.66
C LYS A 234 16.86 -8.62 -10.27
N SER A 235 15.61 -8.20 -10.17
CA SER A 235 15.16 -6.83 -10.40
C SER A 235 14.48 -6.29 -9.14
N PHE A 236 14.65 -5.01 -8.85
CA PHE A 236 14.18 -4.34 -7.64
C PHE A 236 13.32 -3.15 -8.01
N LEU A 237 12.13 -3.09 -7.43
CA LEU A 237 11.26 -1.92 -7.50
C LEU A 237 10.49 -1.83 -6.17
N PRO A 238 10.70 -0.79 -5.34
CA PRO A 238 11.62 0.32 -5.59
C PRO A 238 13.08 -0.15 -5.68
N SER A 239 13.90 0.63 -6.39
CA SER A 239 15.34 0.41 -6.48
C SER A 239 15.96 0.40 -5.08
N LEU A 240 16.88 -0.52 -4.85
CA LEU A 240 17.57 -0.66 -3.58
C LEU A 240 18.62 0.43 -3.43
N LYS A 241 18.85 0.90 -2.21
CA LYS A 241 19.89 1.88 -1.93
C LYS A 241 21.27 1.27 -2.09
N ASN A 242 22.21 2.05 -2.62
CA ASN A 242 23.57 1.61 -2.83
C ASN A 242 24.33 1.38 -1.51
N GLU A 243 24.10 2.25 -0.50
CA GLU A 243 24.81 2.23 0.79
C GLU A 243 24.65 0.91 1.55
N ASP A 244 23.53 0.22 1.31
CA ASP A 244 23.25 -1.07 1.92
C ASP A 244 24.15 -2.19 1.38
N TYR A 245 24.65 -2.09 0.13
CA TYR A 245 25.32 -3.19 -0.58
C TYR A 245 26.71 -2.83 -1.14
N PHE A 246 27.03 -1.55 -1.25
CA PHE A 246 28.25 -1.04 -1.88
C PHE A 246 28.96 -0.06 -0.96
N LYS A 247 30.29 -0.09 -0.98
CA LYS A 247 31.17 0.74 -0.13
C LYS A 247 31.27 2.20 -0.60
N LYS A 248 30.81 2.49 -1.83
CA LYS A 248 30.91 3.80 -2.46
C LYS A 248 29.65 4.14 -3.25
N ILE A 249 29.41 5.44 -3.42
CA ILE A 249 28.39 5.99 -4.32
C ILE A 249 28.77 5.70 -5.77
N PHE A 250 27.78 5.36 -6.61
CA PHE A 250 28.04 5.12 -8.03
C PHE A 250 28.42 6.44 -8.73
N SER A 251 29.45 6.41 -9.58
CA SER A 251 29.78 7.52 -10.47
C SER A 251 28.79 7.62 -11.63
N GLN A 252 28.79 8.78 -12.31
CA GLN A 252 28.02 9.00 -13.54
C GLN A 252 28.53 8.23 -14.76
N SER A 253 29.68 7.55 -14.66
CA SER A 253 30.24 6.78 -15.78
C SER A 253 29.31 5.64 -16.19
N THR A 254 29.05 5.49 -17.50
CA THR A 254 28.08 4.52 -18.03
C THR A 254 28.42 3.10 -17.60
N VAL A 255 29.66 2.66 -17.81
CA VAL A 255 30.10 1.30 -17.50
C VAL A 255 31.50 1.29 -16.88
N TYR A 256 31.67 0.59 -15.76
CA TYR A 256 32.97 0.42 -15.09
C TYR A 256 32.96 -0.74 -14.10
N ASN A 257 34.15 -1.24 -13.75
CA ASN A 257 34.31 -2.36 -12.82
C ASN A 257 34.11 -1.91 -11.36
N LEU A 258 33.37 -2.70 -10.58
CA LEU A 258 33.02 -2.44 -9.18
C LEU A 258 33.84 -3.24 -8.15
N GLU A 259 34.86 -4.01 -8.55
CA GLU A 259 35.59 -4.94 -7.65
C GLU A 259 36.01 -4.32 -6.31
N ASN A 260 36.47 -3.06 -6.31
CA ASN A 260 36.91 -2.38 -5.09
C ASN A 260 35.78 -1.64 -4.34
N ALA A 261 34.57 -1.65 -4.87
CA ALA A 261 33.40 -0.95 -4.33
C ALA A 261 32.28 -1.91 -3.86
N VAL A 262 32.32 -3.19 -4.23
CA VAL A 262 31.30 -4.18 -3.82
C VAL A 262 31.61 -4.78 -2.46
N ASP A 263 30.56 -4.94 -1.64
CA ASP A 263 30.56 -5.87 -0.52
C ASP A 263 30.08 -7.25 -1.03
N LYS A 264 31.04 -8.14 -1.33
CA LYS A 264 30.75 -9.43 -1.98
C LYS A 264 29.85 -10.31 -1.12
N ASP A 265 29.97 -10.27 0.20
CA ASP A 265 29.14 -11.08 1.10
C ASP A 265 27.68 -10.62 1.06
N LYS A 266 27.46 -9.29 1.00
CA LYS A 266 26.10 -8.74 0.87
C LYS A 266 25.48 -9.05 -0.49
N ILE A 267 26.24 -8.95 -1.58
CA ILE A 267 25.74 -9.33 -2.92
C ILE A 267 25.48 -10.85 -3.00
N GLN A 268 26.38 -11.67 -2.44
CA GLN A 268 26.18 -13.11 -2.33
C GLN A 268 24.87 -13.41 -1.57
N ASN A 269 24.65 -12.80 -0.41
CA ASN A 269 23.42 -12.95 0.37
C ASN A 269 22.18 -12.43 -0.37
N LEU A 270 22.30 -11.32 -1.10
CA LEU A 270 21.24 -10.77 -1.93
C LEU A 270 20.83 -11.74 -3.05
N LEU A 271 21.79 -12.46 -3.63
CA LEU A 271 21.59 -13.39 -4.75
C LEU A 271 21.32 -14.84 -4.31
N THR A 272 21.63 -15.21 -3.06
CA THR A 272 21.34 -16.53 -2.51
C THR A 272 19.93 -16.57 -1.93
N LYS A 273 19.14 -17.60 -2.24
CA LYS A 273 17.88 -17.85 -1.53
C LYS A 273 18.22 -18.13 -0.06
N GLY A 274 17.73 -17.31 0.86
CA GLY A 274 17.81 -17.63 2.29
C GLY A 274 17.19 -19.00 2.55
N LYS A 275 17.76 -19.79 3.47
CA LYS A 275 17.36 -21.17 3.84
C LYS A 275 15.86 -21.37 4.18
N ASN A 276 15.04 -20.31 4.17
CA ASN A 276 13.60 -20.36 4.39
C ASN A 276 12.74 -20.11 3.13
N GLN A 277 13.32 -19.91 1.95
CA GLN A 277 12.54 -19.82 0.70
C GLN A 277 12.56 -21.17 -0.02
N LYS A 278 11.62 -22.06 0.36
CA LYS A 278 11.26 -23.23 -0.46
C LYS A 278 11.07 -22.77 -1.91
N SER A 279 11.58 -23.55 -2.85
CA SER A 279 11.25 -23.47 -4.27
C SER A 279 9.74 -23.23 -4.44
N ASN A 280 9.34 -22.03 -4.84
CA ASN A 280 7.93 -21.77 -5.11
C ASN A 280 7.82 -21.05 -6.43
N THR A 281 7.27 -21.76 -7.39
CA THR A 281 6.69 -21.28 -8.64
C THR A 281 5.51 -20.30 -8.42
N ASP A 282 5.44 -19.61 -7.28
CA ASP A 282 4.40 -18.63 -6.92
C ASP A 282 4.98 -17.61 -5.90
N ASN A 283 5.91 -16.76 -6.32
CA ASN A 283 6.21 -15.53 -5.55
C ASN A 283 4.97 -14.65 -5.58
N LYS A 284 4.15 -14.71 -4.53
CA LYS A 284 2.92 -13.92 -4.44
C LYS A 284 3.22 -12.44 -4.20
N TYR A 285 2.35 -11.59 -4.74
CA TYR A 285 2.35 -10.13 -4.61
C TYR A 285 1.00 -9.68 -4.08
N VAL A 286 0.96 -8.58 -3.33
CA VAL A 286 -0.29 -8.06 -2.74
C VAL A 286 -0.44 -6.57 -3.04
N LEU A 287 -1.52 -6.19 -3.69
CA LEU A 287 -1.96 -4.80 -3.81
C LEU A 287 -3.07 -4.55 -2.80
N ILE A 288 -2.85 -3.59 -1.90
CA ILE A 288 -3.85 -3.12 -0.94
C ILE A 288 -4.43 -1.81 -1.46
N ILE A 289 -5.76 -1.76 -1.57
CA ILE A 289 -6.53 -0.60 -2.00
C ILE A 289 -7.44 -0.20 -0.84
N ASP A 290 -7.00 0.77 -0.05
CA ASP A 290 -7.77 1.30 1.06
C ASP A 290 -8.87 2.25 0.55
N GLU A 291 -10.03 2.24 1.20
CA GLU A 291 -11.18 3.07 0.84
C GLU A 291 -11.59 2.92 -0.64
N ILE A 292 -11.67 1.67 -1.14
CA ILE A 292 -11.87 1.36 -2.56
C ILE A 292 -13.14 2.01 -3.14
N ASN A 293 -14.17 2.25 -2.33
CA ASN A 293 -15.42 2.88 -2.74
C ASN A 293 -15.35 4.43 -2.82
N ARG A 294 -14.27 5.07 -2.38
CA ARG A 294 -14.10 6.53 -2.47
C ARG A 294 -13.69 7.04 -3.85
N GLY A 295 -13.22 6.14 -4.72
CA GLY A 295 -12.88 6.44 -6.11
C GLY A 295 -13.93 5.92 -7.09
N ASN A 296 -13.99 6.50 -8.29
CA ASN A 296 -14.77 5.92 -9.39
C ASN A 296 -14.02 4.69 -9.94
N ILE A 297 -14.32 3.52 -9.39
CA ILE A 297 -13.54 2.30 -9.63
C ILE A 297 -13.55 1.92 -11.12
N SER A 298 -14.68 2.08 -11.82
CA SER A 298 -14.80 1.79 -13.25
C SER A 298 -13.88 2.70 -14.08
N LYS A 299 -13.74 3.98 -13.71
CA LYS A 299 -12.79 4.91 -14.34
C LYS A 299 -11.34 4.59 -13.97
N ILE A 300 -11.07 4.19 -12.74
CA ILE A 300 -9.72 3.91 -12.24
C ILE A 300 -9.14 2.65 -12.87
N PHE A 301 -9.91 1.56 -12.88
CA PHE A 301 -9.49 0.29 -13.50
C PHE A 301 -9.60 0.30 -15.01
N GLY A 302 -10.50 1.10 -15.58
CA GLY A 302 -10.76 1.11 -17.02
C GLY A 302 -11.04 -0.29 -17.55
N GLU A 303 -10.31 -0.66 -18.58
CA GLU A 303 -10.37 -1.96 -19.24
C GLU A 303 -9.75 -3.12 -18.42
N LEU A 304 -8.97 -2.82 -17.38
CA LEU A 304 -8.32 -3.83 -16.53
C LEU A 304 -9.30 -4.57 -15.61
N ILE A 305 -10.51 -4.06 -15.45
CA ILE A 305 -11.56 -4.69 -14.64
C ILE A 305 -11.85 -6.12 -15.11
N THR A 306 -11.68 -6.42 -16.40
CA THR A 306 -11.85 -7.78 -16.94
C THR A 306 -10.64 -8.67 -16.60
N LEU A 307 -9.43 -8.11 -16.62
CA LEU A 307 -8.18 -8.87 -16.44
C LEU A 307 -7.94 -9.32 -15.00
N ILE A 308 -8.55 -8.66 -14.01
CA ILE A 308 -8.43 -9.06 -12.61
C ILE A 308 -9.17 -10.37 -12.28
N GLU A 309 -10.06 -10.84 -13.16
CA GLU A 309 -10.75 -12.13 -13.02
C GLU A 309 -9.76 -13.31 -12.97
N GLU A 310 -10.00 -14.31 -12.13
CA GLU A 310 -9.07 -15.43 -11.94
C GLU A 310 -8.75 -16.15 -13.26
N SER A 311 -9.73 -16.40 -14.13
CA SER A 311 -9.48 -17.14 -15.39
C SER A 311 -8.73 -16.32 -16.44
N LYS A 312 -8.83 -14.98 -16.39
CA LYS A 312 -8.28 -14.05 -17.39
C LYS A 312 -6.85 -13.61 -17.11
N ARG A 313 -6.29 -14.01 -15.98
CA ARG A 313 -4.91 -13.68 -15.60
C ARG A 313 -3.87 -14.47 -16.40
N VAL A 314 -2.73 -13.84 -16.64
CA VAL A 314 -1.57 -14.46 -17.29
C VAL A 314 -1.12 -15.69 -16.50
N GLY A 315 -0.94 -16.81 -17.21
CA GLY A 315 -0.61 -18.11 -16.63
C GLY A 315 -1.82 -18.99 -16.28
N LYS A 316 -3.03 -18.59 -16.68
CA LYS A 316 -4.27 -19.39 -16.60
C LYS A 316 -4.76 -19.79 -18.00
N ALA A 317 -5.68 -20.74 -18.09
CA ALA A 317 -6.12 -21.32 -19.36
C ALA A 317 -6.83 -20.31 -20.29
N GLU A 318 -7.56 -19.35 -19.72
CA GLU A 318 -8.28 -18.31 -20.47
C GLU A 318 -7.59 -16.93 -20.36
N ALA A 319 -6.26 -16.92 -20.23
CA ALA A 319 -5.48 -15.70 -20.07
C ALA A 319 -5.80 -14.69 -21.18
N LEU A 320 -6.00 -13.43 -20.78
CA LEU A 320 -6.19 -12.31 -21.68
C LEU A 320 -5.10 -11.27 -21.45
N GLU A 321 -4.66 -10.69 -22.55
CA GLU A 321 -3.79 -9.52 -22.57
C GLU A 321 -4.41 -8.48 -23.51
N ILE A 322 -4.23 -7.22 -23.16
CA ILE A 322 -4.75 -6.07 -23.90
C ILE A 322 -3.62 -5.14 -24.29
N ILE A 323 -3.89 -4.20 -25.18
CA ILE A 323 -3.00 -3.08 -25.46
C ILE A 323 -3.50 -1.89 -24.66
N LEU A 324 -2.62 -1.27 -23.86
CA LEU A 324 -2.98 -0.08 -23.08
C LEU A 324 -2.98 1.17 -23.97
N PRO A 325 -3.89 2.14 -23.75
CA PRO A 325 -4.03 3.32 -24.60
C PRO A 325 -2.76 4.15 -24.77
N ASN A 326 -1.98 4.31 -23.68
CA ASN A 326 -0.76 5.11 -23.72
C ASN A 326 0.46 4.26 -24.11
N SER A 327 0.34 2.93 -24.21
CA SER A 327 1.41 1.99 -24.57
C SER A 327 1.01 1.08 -25.74
N PRO A 328 0.78 1.62 -26.96
CA PRO A 328 0.17 0.87 -28.07
C PRO A 328 0.99 -0.33 -28.57
N ASN A 329 2.31 -0.35 -28.31
CA ASN A 329 3.21 -1.39 -28.78
C ASN A 329 3.42 -2.53 -27.76
N LYS A 330 2.77 -2.47 -26.58
CA LYS A 330 3.00 -3.44 -25.50
C LYS A 330 1.69 -4.06 -25.03
N LYS A 331 1.66 -5.38 -25.00
CA LYS A 331 0.58 -6.14 -24.35
C LYS A 331 0.73 -6.06 -22.83
N PHE A 332 -0.39 -5.97 -22.14
CA PHE A 332 -0.48 -5.96 -20.69
C PHE A 332 -1.49 -7.01 -20.22
N GLY A 333 -1.10 -7.78 -19.22
CA GLY A 333 -1.94 -8.75 -18.55
C GLY A 333 -1.67 -8.77 -17.04
N VAL A 334 -2.69 -9.14 -16.27
CA VAL A 334 -2.58 -9.25 -14.81
C VAL A 334 -2.04 -10.64 -14.46
N PRO A 335 -0.94 -10.77 -13.70
CA PRO A 335 -0.35 -12.07 -13.45
C PRO A 335 -1.09 -12.87 -12.36
N LYS A 336 -1.07 -14.20 -12.47
CA LYS A 336 -1.81 -15.12 -11.58
C LYS A 336 -1.38 -15.06 -10.10
N ASN A 337 -0.19 -14.53 -9.81
CA ASN A 337 0.41 -14.44 -8.48
C ASN A 337 0.17 -13.08 -7.78
N LEU A 338 -0.55 -12.14 -8.41
CA LEU A 338 -1.00 -10.91 -7.75
C LEU A 338 -2.24 -11.17 -6.89
N TYR A 339 -2.35 -10.56 -5.73
CA TYR A 339 -3.54 -10.59 -4.88
C TYR A 339 -3.99 -9.15 -4.64
N ILE A 340 -5.29 -8.89 -4.66
CA ILE A 340 -5.86 -7.56 -4.43
C ILE A 340 -6.70 -7.61 -3.16
N ILE A 341 -6.42 -6.72 -2.21
CA ILE A 341 -7.17 -6.54 -0.97
C ILE A 341 -7.73 -5.13 -0.96
N GLY A 342 -9.04 -4.99 -1.09
CA GLY A 342 -9.76 -3.74 -0.88
C GLY A 342 -10.20 -3.57 0.57
N THR A 343 -10.31 -2.34 1.05
CA THR A 343 -11.11 -2.02 2.24
C THR A 343 -12.27 -1.08 1.86
N MET A 344 -13.41 -1.24 2.52
CA MET A 344 -14.61 -0.47 2.22
C MET A 344 -15.39 -0.15 3.51
N ASN A 345 -15.68 1.13 3.75
CA ASN A 345 -16.67 1.52 4.75
C ASN A 345 -18.08 1.36 4.17
N SER A 346 -18.93 0.57 4.85
CA SER A 346 -20.30 0.31 4.38
C SER A 346 -21.31 1.40 4.74
N SER A 347 -21.00 2.26 5.72
CA SER A 347 -21.83 3.39 6.14
C SER A 347 -21.82 4.56 5.15
N ASP A 348 -20.81 4.66 4.28
CA ASP A 348 -20.60 5.82 3.40
C ASP A 348 -21.59 5.81 2.22
N ARG A 349 -22.84 6.22 2.48
CA ARG A 349 -23.95 6.24 1.50
C ARG A 349 -23.78 7.28 0.38
N SER A 350 -22.88 8.26 0.55
CA SER A 350 -22.57 9.31 -0.44
C SER A 350 -21.59 8.89 -1.53
N LEU A 351 -21.04 7.67 -1.42
CA LEU A 351 -20.05 7.15 -2.35
C LEU A 351 -20.70 6.32 -3.46
N THR A 352 -19.98 6.20 -4.59
CA THR A 352 -20.46 5.42 -5.73
C THR A 352 -20.67 3.99 -5.28
N SER A 353 -21.89 3.45 -5.45
CA SER A 353 -22.16 2.04 -5.18
C SER A 353 -21.14 1.19 -5.93
N VAL A 354 -20.52 0.21 -5.27
CA VAL A 354 -19.60 -0.71 -5.94
C VAL A 354 -20.34 -1.35 -7.12
N ASP A 355 -19.84 -1.10 -8.33
CA ASP A 355 -20.45 -1.57 -9.57
C ASP A 355 -20.66 -3.10 -9.51
N ILE A 356 -21.78 -3.58 -10.04
CA ILE A 356 -22.10 -5.00 -10.18
C ILE A 356 -20.94 -5.74 -10.86
N ALA A 357 -20.26 -5.07 -11.80
CA ALA A 357 -19.07 -5.57 -12.46
C ALA A 357 -17.95 -5.94 -11.46
N LEU A 358 -17.69 -5.11 -10.45
CA LEU A 358 -16.67 -5.39 -9.43
C LEU A 358 -17.16 -6.43 -8.43
N ARG A 359 -18.44 -6.36 -8.07
CA ARG A 359 -19.00 -7.30 -7.09
C ARG A 359 -18.84 -8.77 -7.50
N ARG A 360 -18.86 -9.05 -8.80
CA ARG A 360 -18.64 -10.40 -9.35
C ARG A 360 -17.18 -10.85 -9.37
N ARG A 361 -16.23 -9.93 -9.15
CA ARG A 361 -14.78 -10.15 -9.32
C ARG A 361 -14.00 -10.12 -8.01
N PHE A 362 -14.66 -9.71 -6.93
CA PHE A 362 -14.12 -9.67 -5.58
C PHE A 362 -14.95 -10.56 -4.65
N GLU A 363 -14.28 -11.25 -3.74
CA GLU A 363 -14.92 -11.88 -2.59
C GLU A 363 -15.10 -10.85 -1.46
N PHE A 364 -16.30 -10.77 -0.88
CA PHE A 364 -16.60 -9.77 0.15
C PHE A 364 -16.53 -10.41 1.53
N VAL A 365 -15.62 -9.91 2.36
CA VAL A 365 -15.40 -10.40 3.72
C VAL A 365 -15.89 -9.34 4.70
N GLU A 366 -16.93 -9.68 5.45
CA GLU A 366 -17.58 -8.77 6.40
C GLU A 366 -16.77 -8.69 7.71
N ILE A 367 -16.40 -7.49 8.13
CA ILE A 367 -15.66 -7.19 9.36
C ILE A 367 -16.53 -6.34 10.28
N MET A 368 -17.26 -7.01 11.17
CA MET A 368 -18.14 -6.38 12.16
C MET A 368 -17.40 -5.96 13.44
N PRO A 369 -17.97 -5.04 14.24
CA PRO A 369 -17.43 -4.72 15.55
C PRO A 369 -17.33 -5.97 16.44
N LYS A 370 -16.19 -6.11 17.12
CA LYS A 370 -15.85 -7.20 18.03
C LYS A 370 -15.68 -6.67 19.46
N PRO A 371 -16.77 -6.51 20.24
CA PRO A 371 -16.69 -6.01 21.62
C PRO A 371 -15.78 -6.85 22.52
N GLU A 372 -15.61 -8.13 22.23
CA GLU A 372 -14.73 -9.04 22.96
C GLU A 372 -13.26 -8.58 23.03
N ILE A 373 -12.81 -7.77 22.06
CA ILE A 373 -11.48 -7.16 22.06
C ILE A 373 -11.31 -6.18 23.23
N LEU A 374 -12.39 -5.69 23.83
CA LEU A 374 -12.41 -4.66 24.87
C LEU A 374 -12.52 -5.22 26.30
N LYS A 375 -12.61 -6.55 26.47
CA LYS A 375 -12.86 -7.21 27.78
C LYS A 375 -11.76 -7.00 28.82
N ASP A 376 -10.54 -6.72 28.39
CA ASP A 376 -9.37 -6.49 29.22
C ASP A 376 -9.27 -5.05 29.73
N ILE A 377 -10.11 -4.13 29.22
CA ILE A 377 -10.12 -2.73 29.65
C ILE A 377 -10.67 -2.62 31.08
N LYS A 378 -9.89 -1.99 31.96
CA LYS A 378 -10.31 -1.63 33.31
C LYS A 378 -10.44 -0.10 33.41
N ILE A 379 -11.54 0.35 33.99
CA ILE A 379 -11.82 1.77 34.25
C ILE A 379 -11.62 2.07 35.72
N THR A 380 -10.96 3.17 36.04
CA THR A 380 -10.62 3.58 37.40
C THR A 380 -11.21 4.93 37.78
N LYS A 381 -11.57 5.04 39.06
CA LYS A 381 -11.91 6.27 39.79
C LYS A 381 -10.89 6.42 40.91
N GLU A 382 -10.12 7.51 40.91
CA GLU A 382 -9.11 7.79 41.94
C GLU A 382 -8.17 6.59 42.19
N ASN A 383 -7.64 5.99 41.11
CA ASN A 383 -6.78 4.80 41.11
C ASN A 383 -7.42 3.49 41.63
N LYS A 384 -8.74 3.47 41.86
CA LYS A 384 -9.49 2.25 42.19
C LYS A 384 -10.32 1.79 41.00
N VAL A 385 -10.28 0.49 40.70
CA VAL A 385 -11.05 -0.09 39.59
C VAL A 385 -12.54 -0.02 39.91
N VAL A 386 -13.34 0.44 38.95
CA VAL A 386 -14.80 0.45 39.00
C VAL A 386 -15.30 -0.79 38.27
N GLU A 387 -15.48 -1.90 38.99
CA GLU A 387 -15.82 -3.20 38.40
C GLU A 387 -17.14 -3.21 37.61
N ALA A 388 -18.06 -2.30 37.94
CA ALA A 388 -19.35 -2.21 37.29
C ALA A 388 -19.28 -1.71 35.83
N ILE A 389 -18.20 -1.01 35.43
CA ILE A 389 -18.07 -0.47 34.06
C ILE A 389 -17.40 -1.51 33.16
N ASP A 390 -18.21 -2.14 32.30
CA ASP A 390 -17.75 -3.04 31.24
C ASP A 390 -17.86 -2.35 29.86
N VAL A 391 -16.71 -1.96 29.31
CA VAL A 391 -16.62 -1.26 28.01
C VAL A 391 -17.07 -2.14 26.84
N ALA A 392 -16.81 -3.45 26.90
CA ALA A 392 -17.31 -4.39 25.89
C ALA A 392 -18.85 -4.43 25.91
N LYS A 393 -19.44 -4.46 27.11
CA LYS A 393 -20.89 -4.46 27.26
C LYS A 393 -21.53 -3.14 26.82
N LEU A 394 -20.91 -2.01 27.13
CA LEU A 394 -21.35 -0.69 26.66
C LEU A 394 -21.47 -0.67 25.13
N LEU A 395 -20.41 -1.08 24.44
CA LEU A 395 -20.40 -1.13 22.97
C LEU A 395 -21.46 -2.10 22.42
N GLU A 396 -21.58 -3.29 23.01
CA GLU A 396 -22.57 -4.29 22.60
C GLU A 396 -24.01 -3.74 22.68
N VAL A 397 -24.35 -3.08 23.78
CA VAL A 397 -25.70 -2.53 24.01
C VAL A 397 -25.98 -1.36 23.07
N MET A 398 -25.03 -0.43 22.90
CA MET A 398 -25.17 0.67 21.94
C MET A 398 -25.37 0.15 20.51
N ASN A 399 -24.58 -0.83 20.08
CA ASN A 399 -24.70 -1.42 18.74
C ASN A 399 -26.02 -2.18 18.53
N LYS A 400 -26.54 -2.87 19.57
CA LYS A 400 -27.88 -3.47 19.51
C LYS A 400 -28.96 -2.42 19.26
N ARG A 401 -28.87 -1.25 19.91
CA ARG A 401 -29.82 -0.14 19.73
C ARG A 401 -29.67 0.50 18.36
N ILE A 402 -28.45 0.79 17.91
CA ILE A 402 -28.19 1.36 16.58
C ILE A 402 -28.72 0.44 15.47
N LYS A 403 -28.51 -0.87 15.58
CA LYS A 403 -28.99 -1.84 14.58
C LYS A 403 -30.53 -1.83 14.43
N VAL A 404 -31.26 -1.55 15.51
CA VAL A 404 -32.73 -1.43 15.49
C VAL A 404 -33.17 -0.07 14.95
N LEU A 405 -32.49 1.00 15.34
CA LEU A 405 -32.87 2.37 15.00
C LEU A 405 -32.41 2.80 13.60
N LEU A 406 -31.39 2.16 13.05
CA LEU A 406 -30.77 2.50 11.76
C LEU A 406 -30.51 1.24 10.93
N ASP A 407 -29.31 0.66 11.01
CA ASP A 407 -28.95 -0.61 10.37
C ASP A 407 -27.65 -1.19 10.96
N ARG A 408 -27.20 -2.32 10.41
CA ARG A 408 -25.96 -2.99 10.86
C ARG A 408 -24.68 -2.27 10.40
N ASP A 409 -24.73 -1.52 9.31
CA ASP A 409 -23.57 -0.87 8.68
C ASP A 409 -23.13 0.40 9.43
N HIS A 410 -24.00 0.94 10.30
CA HIS A 410 -23.71 2.05 11.21
C HIS A 410 -23.34 1.61 12.63
N CYS A 411 -23.11 0.32 12.88
CA CYS A 411 -22.63 -0.10 14.20
C CYS A 411 -21.25 0.52 14.51
N ILE A 412 -21.05 0.98 15.73
CA ILE A 412 -19.80 1.58 16.20
C ILE A 412 -18.72 0.51 16.29
N GLY A 413 -17.55 0.78 15.72
CA GLY A 413 -16.38 -0.08 15.80
C GLY A 413 -15.69 -0.07 17.17
N HIS A 414 -14.97 -1.15 17.48
CA HIS A 414 -14.23 -1.27 18.74
C HIS A 414 -12.99 -0.37 18.80
N ALA A 415 -12.45 0.09 17.66
CA ALA A 415 -11.26 0.93 17.60
C ALA A 415 -11.42 2.29 18.32
N TYR A 416 -12.66 2.78 18.49
CA TYR A 416 -12.91 4.00 19.27
C TYR A 416 -12.50 3.87 20.74
N PHE A 417 -12.48 2.64 21.26
CA PHE A 417 -12.20 2.34 22.67
C PHE A 417 -10.84 1.67 22.89
N THR A 418 -10.11 1.30 21.83
CA THR A 418 -8.84 0.56 21.97
C THR A 418 -7.72 1.39 22.61
N GLU A 419 -7.82 2.72 22.61
CA GLU A 419 -6.87 3.59 23.33
C GLU A 419 -6.95 3.45 24.85
N LEU A 420 -8.04 2.87 25.38
CA LEU A 420 -8.21 2.58 26.80
C LEU A 420 -7.56 1.26 27.23
N LYS A 421 -6.99 0.49 26.28
CA LYS A 421 -6.31 -0.77 26.61
C LYS A 421 -5.09 -0.51 27.48
N PRO A 422 -4.76 -1.44 28.40
CA PRO A 422 -3.57 -1.33 29.23
C PRO A 422 -2.30 -1.28 28.37
N THR A 423 -1.36 -0.44 28.77
CA THR A 423 -0.01 -0.32 28.18
C THR A 423 1.05 -0.60 29.25
N SER A 424 2.32 -0.67 28.84
CA SER A 424 3.45 -0.78 29.79
C SER A 424 3.52 0.37 30.79
N GLU A 425 3.00 1.54 30.41
CA GLU A 425 3.03 2.77 31.21
C GLU A 425 1.74 2.98 32.01
N LYS A 426 0.63 2.37 31.58
CA LYS A 426 -0.70 2.60 32.15
C LYS A 426 -1.51 1.32 32.26
N ALA A 427 -1.71 0.85 33.49
CA ALA A 427 -2.40 -0.40 33.77
C ALA A 427 -3.93 -0.34 33.60
N ALA A 428 -4.54 0.84 33.68
CA ALA A 428 -5.98 1.03 33.56
C ALA A 428 -6.32 2.44 33.08
N ALA A 429 -7.43 2.59 32.36
CA ALA A 429 -7.95 3.88 31.94
C ALA A 429 -8.78 4.53 33.05
N THR A 430 -8.99 5.84 32.98
CA THR A 430 -9.83 6.58 33.94
C THR A 430 -11.25 6.76 33.41
N VAL A 431 -12.20 7.03 34.31
CA VAL A 431 -13.57 7.41 33.92
C VAL A 431 -13.54 8.64 32.99
N GLN A 432 -12.69 9.62 33.27
CA GLN A 432 -12.58 10.83 32.44
C GLN A 432 -12.15 10.54 31.01
N GLU A 433 -11.22 9.61 30.77
CA GLU A 433 -10.82 9.23 29.41
C GLU A 433 -11.96 8.59 28.64
N LEU A 434 -12.73 7.71 29.30
CA LEU A 434 -13.92 7.13 28.69
C LEU A 434 -14.97 8.21 28.39
N MET A 435 -15.21 9.15 29.31
CA MET A 435 -16.12 10.28 29.08
C MET A 435 -15.67 11.16 27.91
N GLN A 436 -14.37 11.42 27.76
CA GLN A 436 -13.82 12.17 26.62
C GLN A 436 -14.03 11.45 25.29
N ILE A 437 -13.95 10.12 25.25
CA ILE A 437 -14.31 9.34 24.05
C ILE A 437 -15.78 9.56 23.70
N PHE A 438 -16.67 9.54 24.70
CA PHE A 438 -18.09 9.80 24.47
C PHE A 438 -18.33 11.21 23.92
N GLU A 439 -17.77 12.23 24.57
CA GLU A 439 -17.93 13.64 24.20
C GLU A 439 -17.40 13.94 22.80
N LYS A 440 -16.17 13.51 22.50
CA LYS A 440 -15.42 13.97 21.33
C LYS A 440 -15.52 13.05 20.13
N LYS A 441 -15.91 11.79 20.32
CA LYS A 441 -15.93 10.77 19.26
C LYS A 441 -17.30 10.12 19.09
N ILE A 442 -17.92 9.61 20.16
CA ILE A 442 -19.16 8.81 20.04
C ILE A 442 -20.37 9.70 19.79
N ILE A 443 -20.58 10.77 20.58
CA ILE A 443 -21.73 11.66 20.41
C ILE A 443 -21.71 12.33 19.03
N PRO A 444 -20.60 12.94 18.56
CA PRO A 444 -20.52 13.51 17.22
C PRO A 444 -20.81 12.49 16.10
N LEU A 445 -20.33 11.24 16.25
CA LEU A 445 -20.64 10.17 15.30
C LEU A 445 -22.14 9.84 15.27
N LEU A 446 -22.78 9.77 16.44
CA LEU A 446 -24.22 9.54 16.53
C LEU A 446 -25.03 10.70 15.95
N GLN A 447 -24.56 11.95 16.09
CA GLN A 447 -25.16 13.11 15.44
C GLN A 447 -25.17 12.96 13.92
N GLU A 448 -24.04 12.52 13.33
CA GLU A 448 -23.95 12.25 11.90
C GLU A 448 -24.87 11.10 11.47
N TYR A 449 -24.87 9.99 12.21
CA TYR A 449 -25.70 8.81 11.89
C TYR A 449 -27.20 9.08 11.93
N PHE A 450 -27.63 9.93 12.86
CA PHE A 450 -29.04 10.24 13.07
C PHE A 450 -29.45 11.62 12.52
N PHE A 451 -28.58 12.30 11.77
CA PHE A 451 -28.82 13.64 11.22
C PHE A 451 -29.36 14.63 12.28
N ASP A 452 -28.69 14.69 13.43
CA ASP A 452 -29.08 15.47 14.61
C ASP A 452 -30.49 15.13 15.18
N ASP A 453 -31.02 13.91 14.94
CA ASP A 453 -32.19 13.37 15.67
C ASP A 453 -31.77 12.93 17.08
N TRP A 454 -31.66 13.93 17.97
CA TRP A 454 -31.27 13.78 19.37
C TRP A 454 -32.15 12.82 20.17
N SER A 455 -33.41 12.62 19.77
CA SER A 455 -34.29 11.64 20.40
C SER A 455 -33.77 10.22 20.19
N LYS A 456 -33.31 9.88 18.97
CA LYS A 456 -32.68 8.58 18.70
C LYS A 456 -31.31 8.45 19.36
N ILE A 457 -30.51 9.51 19.37
CA ILE A 457 -29.20 9.50 20.06
C ILE A 457 -29.40 9.18 21.55
N LYS A 458 -30.38 9.83 22.19
CA LYS A 458 -30.75 9.57 23.59
C LYS A 458 -31.21 8.13 23.83
N LEU A 459 -31.95 7.54 22.88
CA LEU A 459 -32.33 6.12 22.95
C LEU A 459 -31.09 5.22 22.90
N VAL A 460 -30.13 5.49 22.00
CA VAL A 460 -28.85 4.74 21.93
C VAL A 460 -28.08 4.83 23.24
N LEU A 461 -27.98 6.02 23.84
CA LEU A 461 -27.29 6.25 25.12
C LEU A 461 -28.10 5.81 26.35
N GLY A 462 -29.33 5.33 26.19
CA GLY A 462 -30.14 4.85 27.33
C GLY A 462 -30.62 5.97 28.25
N ASN A 463 -30.83 7.19 27.73
CA ASN A 463 -31.26 8.35 28.50
C ASN A 463 -30.36 8.63 29.73
N ASN A 464 -29.06 8.59 29.50
CA ASN A 464 -28.06 8.60 30.57
C ASN A 464 -27.61 9.99 31.06
N GLY A 465 -28.26 11.07 30.64
CA GLY A 465 -27.90 12.43 31.06
C GLY A 465 -26.73 13.07 30.33
N MET A 466 -26.06 12.38 29.38
CA MET A 466 -25.05 12.99 28.51
C MET A 466 -25.63 14.04 27.54
N ILE A 467 -26.92 13.94 27.25
CA ILE A 467 -27.68 14.86 26.38
C ILE A 467 -28.90 15.34 27.18
N LYS A 468 -29.14 16.65 27.17
CA LYS A 468 -30.29 17.28 27.83
C LYS A 468 -31.06 18.17 26.86
N THR A 469 -32.33 18.40 27.17
CA THR A 469 -33.13 19.41 26.47
C THR A 469 -32.66 20.78 26.91
N GLU A 470 -32.50 21.70 25.96
CA GLU A 470 -32.19 23.10 26.25
C GLU A 470 -33.37 23.72 27.02
N LYS A 471 -33.07 24.48 28.06
CA LYS A 471 -34.11 25.25 28.76
C LYS A 471 -34.42 26.48 27.95
N LEU A 472 -35.68 26.66 27.56
CA LEU A 472 -36.08 27.84 26.83
C LEU A 472 -36.21 29.02 27.79
N GLU A 473 -35.45 30.09 27.57
CA GLU A 473 -35.60 31.32 28.34
C GLU A 473 -36.95 31.96 27.99
N LYS A 474 -37.99 31.65 28.78
CA LYS A 474 -39.35 32.17 28.57
C LYS A 474 -39.41 33.70 28.46
N SER A 475 -38.46 34.40 29.09
CA SER A 475 -38.30 35.86 29.02
C SER A 475 -38.00 36.39 27.61
N LEU A 476 -37.42 35.58 26.71
CA LEU A 476 -37.16 35.96 25.33
C LEU A 476 -38.44 35.99 24.48
N PHE A 477 -39.48 35.25 24.89
CA PHE A 477 -40.72 35.10 24.14
C PHE A 477 -41.95 35.29 25.04
N PRO A 478 -42.19 36.51 25.57
CA PRO A 478 -43.25 36.78 26.56
C PRO A 478 -44.68 36.55 26.04
N SER A 479 -44.87 36.46 24.72
CA SER A 479 -46.15 36.23 24.05
C SER A 479 -46.33 34.80 23.51
N MET A 480 -45.38 33.90 23.76
CA MET A 480 -45.44 32.51 23.31
C MET A 480 -46.30 31.67 24.26
N ASP A 481 -47.20 30.85 23.72
CA ASP A 481 -48.03 29.96 24.53
C ASP A 481 -47.21 28.77 25.10
N ASP A 482 -47.67 28.23 26.24
CA ASP A 482 -46.97 27.15 26.95
C ASP A 482 -46.88 25.85 26.11
N GLN A 483 -47.78 25.63 25.16
CA GLN A 483 -47.78 24.43 24.31
C GLN A 483 -46.67 24.52 23.26
N LEU A 484 -46.45 25.68 22.66
CA LEU A 484 -45.35 25.95 21.75
C LEU A 484 -44.00 25.94 22.48
N ILE A 485 -43.91 26.48 23.70
CA ILE A 485 -42.72 26.38 24.55
C ILE A 485 -42.37 24.91 24.82
N SER A 486 -43.34 24.11 25.26
CA SER A 486 -43.12 22.68 25.54
C SER A 486 -42.69 21.91 24.29
N ASN A 487 -43.25 22.24 23.13
CA ASN A 487 -42.85 21.64 21.85
C ASN A 487 -41.42 22.04 21.46
N LEU A 488 -41.00 23.29 21.67
CA LEU A 488 -39.64 23.75 21.36
C LEU A 488 -38.60 23.18 22.33
N GLU A 489 -38.89 23.14 23.64
CA GLU A 489 -38.02 22.49 24.64
C GLU A 489 -37.82 21.00 24.34
N SER A 490 -38.83 20.32 23.76
CA SER A 490 -38.69 18.92 23.35
C SER A 490 -37.84 18.70 22.08
N ARG A 491 -37.53 19.78 21.35
CA ARG A 491 -36.81 19.75 20.06
C ARG A 491 -35.41 20.35 20.13
N ASN A 492 -35.14 21.22 21.09
CA ASN A 492 -33.83 21.81 21.29
C ASN A 492 -33.03 20.98 22.28
N TRP A 493 -31.90 20.44 21.84
CA TRP A 493 -31.06 19.54 22.62
C TRP A 493 -29.64 20.04 22.62
N GLU A 494 -28.95 19.81 23.74
CA GLU A 494 -27.54 20.12 23.89
C GLU A 494 -26.78 18.99 24.60
N ILE A 495 -25.48 18.94 24.35
CA ILE A 495 -24.56 18.10 25.13
C ILE A 495 -24.49 18.67 26.54
N ASN A 496 -24.64 17.82 27.55
CA ASN A 496 -24.54 18.23 28.94
C ASN A 496 -23.08 18.49 29.33
N GLN A 497 -22.54 19.65 28.97
CA GLN A 497 -21.12 20.00 29.20
C GLN A 497 -20.70 19.88 30.66
N ASP A 498 -21.60 20.12 31.61
CA ASP A 498 -21.31 19.99 33.04
C ASP A 498 -20.94 18.56 33.43
N LEU A 499 -21.47 17.54 32.73
CA LEU A 499 -21.13 16.14 32.96
C LEU A 499 -19.73 15.78 32.43
N PHE A 500 -19.22 16.50 31.42
CA PHE A 500 -17.95 16.21 30.75
C PHE A 500 -16.76 17.03 31.29
N LYS A 501 -17.01 18.06 32.13
CA LYS A 501 -15.94 18.83 32.79
C LYS A 501 -15.05 17.93 33.66
N ASN A 502 -13.77 18.24 33.73
CA ASN A 502 -12.82 17.50 34.57
C ASN A 502 -13.15 17.58 36.08
N GLU A 503 -13.78 18.68 36.49
CA GLU A 503 -14.26 18.93 37.86
C GLU A 503 -15.67 18.37 38.13
N ALA A 504 -16.29 17.72 37.14
CA ALA A 504 -17.62 17.15 37.28
C ALA A 504 -17.64 16.04 38.34
N ASP A 505 -18.81 15.80 38.92
CA ASP A 505 -19.01 14.69 39.85
C ASP A 505 -18.75 13.36 39.15
N LEU A 506 -17.64 12.73 39.54
CA LEU A 506 -17.19 11.44 39.03
C LEU A 506 -18.22 10.33 39.30
N GLN A 507 -19.03 10.46 40.36
CA GLN A 507 -20.13 9.54 40.62
C GLN A 507 -21.24 9.70 39.57
N ALA A 508 -21.65 10.92 39.25
CA ALA A 508 -22.61 11.18 38.18
C ALA A 508 -22.14 10.65 36.81
N GLN A 509 -20.84 10.76 36.50
CA GLN A 509 -20.26 10.18 35.28
C GLN A 509 -20.37 8.65 35.25
N ILE A 510 -20.02 7.98 36.35
CA ILE A 510 -20.14 6.52 36.49
C ILE A 510 -21.60 6.08 36.32
N VAL A 511 -22.53 6.75 37.01
CA VAL A 511 -23.97 6.48 36.90
C VAL A 511 -24.44 6.60 35.44
N SER A 512 -24.00 7.65 34.74
CA SER A 512 -24.34 7.89 33.33
C SER A 512 -23.81 6.77 32.41
N LEU A 513 -22.59 6.27 32.66
CA LEU A 513 -22.04 5.16 31.89
C LEU A 513 -22.84 3.86 32.13
N LEU A 514 -23.15 3.55 33.40
CA LEU A 514 -23.88 2.34 33.76
C LEU A 514 -25.31 2.31 33.19
N GLN A 515 -25.97 3.46 33.11
CA GLN A 515 -27.31 3.61 32.53
C GLN A 515 -27.38 3.19 31.05
N ILE A 516 -26.27 3.27 30.30
CA ILE A 516 -26.23 2.75 28.93
C ILE A 516 -26.56 1.25 28.93
N VAL A 517 -26.01 0.48 29.86
CA VAL A 517 -26.22 -0.98 29.95
C VAL A 517 -27.55 -1.32 30.61
N THR A 518 -27.87 -0.68 31.74
CA THR A 518 -29.04 -1.07 32.56
C THR A 518 -30.37 -0.59 31.97
N GLY A 519 -30.38 0.51 31.20
CA GLY A 519 -31.58 1.08 30.58
C GLY A 519 -32.60 1.67 31.56
N VAL A 520 -32.28 1.70 32.85
CA VAL A 520 -33.09 2.30 33.92
C VAL A 520 -32.28 3.43 34.54
N LYS A 521 -32.90 4.53 34.95
CA LYS A 521 -32.25 5.56 35.79
C LYS A 521 -31.75 4.86 37.06
N ALA A 522 -30.48 4.48 37.10
CA ALA A 522 -29.84 3.99 38.31
C ALA A 522 -29.99 5.11 39.36
N LYS A 523 -30.58 4.78 40.52
CA LYS A 523 -30.63 5.71 41.64
C LYS A 523 -29.21 5.80 42.21
N GLU A 524 -28.79 7.00 42.61
CA GLU A 524 -27.46 7.25 43.20
C GLU A 524 -27.13 6.32 44.39
N ASN A 525 -28.16 5.74 45.04
CA ASN A 525 -28.03 4.89 46.22
C ASN A 525 -27.83 3.38 45.94
N ASP A 526 -27.83 2.94 44.68
CA ASP A 526 -27.71 1.51 44.32
C ASP A 526 -26.28 1.09 43.90
N LEU A 527 -25.26 1.93 44.18
CA LEU A 527 -23.84 1.71 43.78
C LEU A 527 -22.85 1.85 44.93
#